data_AF-A0A2T0R934-F1
#
_entry.id   AF-A0A2T0R934-F1
#
_cell.length_a   1.000
_cell.length_b   1.000
_cell.length_c   1.000
_cell.angle_alpha   90.00
_cell.angle_beta   90.00
_cell.angle_gamma   90.00
#
_symmetry.space_group_name_H-M   'P 1'
#
loop_
_entity.id
_entity.type
_entity.pdbx_description
1 polymer ?
#
loop_
_entity_poly.entity_id
_entity_poly.type
_entity_poly.pdbx_seq_one_letter_code
_entity_poly.pdbx_strand_id
1 'polypeptide(L)'
;MTRAWDEFAASVFDRISPQSLFLLLLLAAAVAGALWYWFPAWVPRRFPRVRLPRLRLPRWRLPRLRRRKRKKKPAGTEKARTAPAFEPSVVLPDGTLLADRLAAEGRYAEAIRQRLRDIVGDLTAAGVVSPLPGTTAAEVAVTAATQRPAVAAPLAGATDLFSDIWYGDRPAGRDHDDHMRTLTGEVRTRMTTGGTP
;
A
#
# COMPACT_ATOMS: atom_id res chain seq x y z
N MET A 1 35.62 26.71 -7.00
CA MET A 1 35.27 26.00 -5.75
C MET A 1 35.44 24.49 -5.92
N THR A 2 36.64 24.02 -6.25
CA THR A 2 36.93 22.59 -6.50
C THR A 2 38.24 22.14 -5.85
N ARG A 3 39.24 23.04 -5.75
CA ARG A 3 40.52 22.75 -5.07
C ARG A 3 40.40 22.33 -3.60
N ALA A 4 39.50 22.97 -2.84
CA ALA A 4 39.28 22.60 -1.43
C ALA A 4 38.67 21.20 -1.27
N TRP A 5 37.93 20.73 -2.28
CA TRP A 5 37.35 19.39 -2.30
C TRP A 5 38.40 18.33 -2.63
N ASP A 6 39.31 18.63 -3.54
CA ASP A 6 40.41 17.73 -3.91
C ASP A 6 41.43 17.58 -2.76
N GLU A 7 41.76 18.66 -2.05
CA GLU A 7 42.63 18.60 -0.85
C GLU A 7 41.99 17.82 0.30
N PHE A 8 40.68 18.01 0.53
CA PHE A 8 39.96 17.25 1.55
C PHE A 8 39.86 15.77 1.17
N ALA A 9 39.51 15.46 -0.07
CA ALA A 9 39.48 14.09 -0.59
C ALA A 9 40.86 13.42 -0.45
N ALA A 10 41.93 14.08 -0.90
CA ALA A 10 43.28 13.56 -0.80
C ALA A 10 43.70 13.30 0.65
N SER A 11 43.40 14.21 1.58
CA SER A 11 43.74 14.04 3.01
C SER A 11 42.97 12.91 3.69
N VAL A 12 41.72 12.66 3.27
CA VAL A 12 40.88 11.58 3.77
C VAL A 12 41.32 10.23 3.21
N PHE A 13 41.73 10.18 1.93
CA PHE A 13 42.28 8.97 1.29
C PHE A 13 43.68 8.60 1.81
N ASP A 14 44.50 9.57 2.24
CA ASP A 14 45.84 9.30 2.78
C ASP A 14 45.77 8.74 4.22
N ARG A 15 44.71 9.07 4.96
CA ARG A 15 44.47 8.56 6.32
C ARG A 15 43.75 7.21 6.34
N ILE A 16 42.98 6.88 5.28
CA ILE A 16 42.10 5.72 5.23
C ILE A 16 42.43 4.93 3.97
N SER A 17 43.14 3.81 4.13
CA SER A 17 43.44 2.89 3.02
C SER A 17 42.16 2.59 2.22
N PRO A 18 42.22 2.61 0.87
CA PRO A 18 41.07 2.30 0.02
C PRO A 18 40.39 0.97 0.37
N GLN A 19 41.19 0.02 0.87
CA GLN A 19 40.71 -1.28 1.35
C GLN A 19 39.88 -1.14 2.63
N SER A 20 40.27 -0.28 3.57
CA SER A 20 39.53 0.00 4.79
C SER A 20 38.18 0.67 4.50
N LEU A 21 38.16 1.59 3.54
CA LEU A 21 36.96 2.28 3.09
C LEU A 21 35.99 1.30 2.42
N PHE A 22 36.52 0.43 1.55
CA PHE A 22 35.75 -0.66 0.95
C PHE A 22 35.20 -1.64 1.99
N LEU A 23 36.01 -2.04 2.99
CA LEU A 23 35.57 -2.89 4.09
C LEU A 23 34.50 -2.23 4.95
N LEU A 24 34.61 -0.93 5.25
CA LEU A 24 33.59 -0.17 5.99
C LEU A 24 32.28 -0.11 5.23
N LEU A 25 32.34 0.12 3.92
CA LEU A 25 31.16 0.19 3.07
C LEU A 25 30.49 -1.18 2.92
N LEU A 26 31.31 -2.23 2.80
CA LEU A 26 30.84 -3.62 2.76
C LEU A 26 30.26 -4.06 4.11
N LEU A 27 30.86 -3.65 5.22
CA LEU A 27 30.32 -3.85 6.57
C LEU A 27 28.99 -3.12 6.76
N ALA A 28 28.89 -1.86 6.33
CA ALA A 28 27.66 -1.09 6.40
C ALA A 28 26.54 -1.72 5.56
N ALA A 29 26.85 -2.17 4.34
CA ALA A 29 25.91 -2.89 3.49
C ALA A 29 25.50 -4.25 4.08
N ALA A 30 26.45 -4.98 4.68
CA ALA A 30 26.17 -6.24 5.38
C ALA A 30 25.31 -6.03 6.63
N VAL A 31 25.53 -4.95 7.40
CA VAL A 31 24.70 -4.59 8.56
C VAL A 31 23.30 -4.16 8.12
N ALA A 32 23.16 -3.38 7.05
CA ALA A 32 21.86 -3.00 6.51
C ALA A 32 21.08 -4.22 5.98
N GLY A 33 21.75 -5.09 5.22
CA GLY A 33 21.17 -6.36 4.76
C GLY A 33 20.84 -7.31 5.91
N ALA A 34 21.69 -7.36 6.94
CA ALA A 34 21.44 -8.12 8.15
C ALA A 34 20.29 -7.53 8.96
N LEU A 35 20.14 -6.20 9.08
CA LEU A 35 18.97 -5.59 9.72
C LEU A 35 17.70 -5.86 8.93
N TRP A 36 17.75 -5.80 7.60
CA TRP A 36 16.64 -6.12 6.71
C TRP A 36 16.26 -7.61 6.76
N TYR A 37 17.24 -8.49 6.94
CA TYR A 37 17.05 -9.95 7.06
C TYR A 37 16.74 -10.40 8.49
N TRP A 38 17.19 -9.68 9.51
CA TRP A 38 16.94 -9.87 10.95
C TRP A 38 15.63 -9.20 11.38
N PHE A 39 15.08 -8.31 10.55
CA PHE A 39 13.67 -7.94 10.60
C PHE A 39 12.80 -8.91 9.80
N PRO A 40 12.43 -10.06 10.41
CA PRO A 40 11.10 -10.60 10.20
C PRO A 40 10.41 -10.84 11.55
N ALA A 41 9.19 -10.35 11.65
CA ALA A 41 8.14 -10.98 12.43
C ALA A 41 8.28 -10.99 13.98
N TRP A 42 8.21 -9.82 14.63
CA TRP A 42 7.32 -9.71 15.80
C TRP A 42 5.86 -9.42 15.38
N VAL A 43 5.45 -10.09 14.31
CA VAL A 43 4.07 -10.40 13.95
C VAL A 43 3.83 -11.84 14.42
N PRO A 44 3.31 -12.06 15.64
CA PRO A 44 2.74 -13.36 15.98
C PRO A 44 1.40 -13.53 15.27
N ARG A 45 1.45 -14.04 14.03
CA ARG A 45 0.35 -14.78 13.40
C ARG A 45 0.10 -16.07 14.20
N ARG A 46 -0.72 -16.02 15.25
CA ARG A 46 -1.13 -17.24 15.96
C ARG A 46 -2.00 -18.13 15.07
N PHE A 47 -1.46 -19.29 14.67
CA PHE A 47 -2.13 -20.59 14.79
C PHE A 47 -1.09 -21.73 14.79
N PRO A 48 -0.88 -22.43 15.91
CA PRO A 48 -0.42 -23.81 15.87
C PRO A 48 -1.59 -24.70 16.30
N ARG A 49 -2.20 -25.42 15.36
CA ARG A 49 -2.97 -26.61 15.72
C ARG A 49 -2.65 -27.79 14.80
N VAL A 50 -1.90 -28.69 15.43
CA VAL A 50 -1.96 -30.15 15.35
C VAL A 50 -1.31 -30.82 14.12
N ARG A 51 -0.25 -31.57 14.42
CA ARG A 51 0.44 -32.49 13.50
C ARG A 51 -0.47 -33.67 13.17
N LEU A 52 -0.82 -33.87 11.90
CA LEU A 52 -1.30 -35.16 11.40
C LEU A 52 -0.09 -36.05 11.06
N PRO A 53 -0.08 -37.34 11.46
CA PRO A 53 0.98 -38.28 11.10
C PRO A 53 0.97 -38.55 9.59
N ARG A 54 2.16 -38.74 9.02
CA ARG A 54 2.39 -38.97 7.59
C ARG A 54 1.75 -40.29 7.14
N LEU A 55 0.57 -40.22 6.50
CA LEU A 55 0.09 -41.32 5.67
C LEU A 55 0.91 -41.38 4.38
N ARG A 56 1.72 -42.43 4.24
CA ARG A 56 2.34 -42.82 2.97
C ARG A 56 1.23 -43.35 2.04
N LEU A 57 0.67 -42.47 1.21
CA LEU A 57 -0.23 -42.88 0.14
C LEU A 57 0.61 -43.36 -1.08
N PRO A 58 0.28 -44.53 -1.66
CA PRO A 58 1.03 -45.12 -2.76
C PRO A 58 0.90 -44.33 -4.05
N ARG A 59 1.96 -44.36 -4.87
CA ARG A 59 2.09 -43.68 -6.17
C ARG A 59 1.01 -44.15 -7.15
N TRP A 60 -0.10 -43.42 -7.23
CA TRP A 60 -1.11 -43.61 -8.27
C TRP A 60 -0.65 -42.94 -9.58
N ARG A 61 -0.31 -43.77 -10.57
CA ARG A 61 -0.04 -43.35 -11.94
C ARG A 61 -1.35 -42.92 -12.60
N LEU A 62 -1.62 -41.61 -12.61
CA LEU A 62 -2.74 -41.04 -13.35
C LEU A 62 -2.43 -41.05 -14.87
N PRO A 63 -3.33 -41.59 -15.71
CA PRO A 63 -3.18 -41.61 -17.16
C PRO A 63 -3.31 -40.20 -17.75
N ARG A 64 -2.53 -39.94 -18.81
CA ARG A 64 -2.43 -38.64 -19.50
C ARG A 64 -3.78 -38.24 -20.11
N LEU A 65 -4.54 -37.43 -19.38
CA LEU A 65 -5.75 -36.79 -19.89
C LEU A 65 -5.39 -35.58 -20.75
N ARG A 66 -5.47 -35.85 -22.06
CA ARG A 66 -5.52 -34.96 -23.23
C ARG A 66 -5.94 -33.51 -22.89
N ARG A 67 -5.02 -32.56 -23.09
CA ARG A 67 -5.26 -31.11 -23.08
C ARG A 67 -6.40 -30.75 -24.05
N ARG A 68 -7.56 -30.37 -23.52
CA ARG A 68 -8.63 -29.74 -24.31
C ARG A 68 -8.45 -28.22 -24.23
N LYS A 69 -7.97 -27.61 -25.32
CA LYS A 69 -7.91 -26.14 -25.50
C LYS A 69 -9.31 -25.57 -25.25
N ARG A 70 -9.47 -24.75 -24.20
CA ARG A 70 -10.73 -24.03 -23.94
C ARG A 70 -10.66 -22.67 -24.63
N LYS A 71 -11.54 -22.49 -25.62
CA LYS A 71 -11.74 -21.27 -26.40
C LYS A 71 -12.24 -20.12 -25.51
N LYS A 72 -11.73 -18.91 -25.76
CA LYS A 72 -12.31 -17.62 -25.35
C LYS A 72 -13.74 -17.50 -25.87
N LYS A 73 -14.67 -17.02 -25.04
CA LYS A 73 -15.81 -16.21 -25.50
C LYS A 73 -16.22 -15.20 -24.40
N PRO A 74 -16.73 -14.01 -24.80
CA PRO A 74 -16.79 -12.80 -23.98
C PRO A 74 -18.13 -12.63 -23.25
N ALA A 75 -18.13 -11.61 -22.37
CA ALA A 75 -19.23 -10.78 -21.90
C ALA A 75 -20.59 -11.46 -21.62
N GLY A 76 -20.91 -11.58 -20.33
CA GLY A 76 -22.26 -11.75 -19.82
C GLY A 76 -22.52 -10.68 -18.77
N THR A 77 -23.38 -9.75 -19.14
CA THR A 77 -23.90 -8.65 -18.32
C THR A 77 -24.74 -9.19 -17.15
N GLU A 78 -24.71 -8.41 -16.07
CA GLU A 78 -25.87 -8.11 -15.22
C GLU A 78 -26.17 -9.01 -14.02
N LYS A 79 -25.88 -8.46 -12.85
CA LYS A 79 -26.91 -8.32 -11.80
C LYS A 79 -26.74 -6.99 -11.10
N ALA A 80 -27.51 -6.01 -11.55
CA ALA A 80 -27.93 -4.89 -10.73
C ALA A 80 -28.63 -5.47 -9.49
N ARG A 81 -28.00 -5.28 -8.33
CA ARG A 81 -28.62 -5.48 -7.03
C ARG A 81 -28.31 -4.23 -6.23
N THR A 82 -29.34 -3.41 -6.08
CA THR A 82 -29.57 -2.32 -5.14
C THR A 82 -28.35 -1.87 -4.34
N ALA A 83 -27.88 -0.67 -4.63
CA ALA A 83 -26.92 0.05 -3.80
C ALA A 83 -27.50 0.29 -2.40
N PRO A 84 -26.72 0.02 -1.34
CA PRO A 84 -26.69 0.85 -0.16
C PRO A 84 -25.38 1.67 -0.10
N ALA A 85 -25.49 2.77 0.61
CA ALA A 85 -24.47 3.76 0.94
C ALA A 85 -23.06 3.20 1.19
N PHE A 86 -22.06 3.85 0.60
CA PHE A 86 -20.78 4.20 1.24
C PHE A 86 -20.31 3.26 2.39
N GLU A 87 -19.88 2.04 2.06
CA GLU A 87 -19.30 1.11 3.04
C GLU A 87 -17.76 1.16 2.97
N PRO A 88 -17.07 1.70 3.99
CA PRO A 88 -15.61 1.63 4.06
C PRO A 88 -15.16 0.16 4.04
N SER A 89 -14.21 -0.15 3.17
CA SER A 89 -14.07 -1.50 2.60
C SER A 89 -13.52 -2.58 3.54
N VAL A 90 -13.17 -2.26 4.79
CA VAL A 90 -12.86 -3.27 5.82
C VAL A 90 -13.32 -2.82 7.21
N VAL A 91 -14.56 -3.17 7.55
CA VAL A 91 -15.05 -3.16 8.93
C VAL A 91 -14.61 -4.47 9.61
N LEU A 92 -13.94 -4.37 10.75
CA LEU A 92 -13.49 -5.51 11.55
C LEU A 92 -14.67 -6.12 12.34
N PRO A 93 -14.54 -7.37 12.85
CA PRO A 93 -15.62 -8.02 13.60
C PRO A 93 -16.08 -7.29 14.87
N ASP A 94 -15.22 -6.41 15.41
CA ASP A 94 -15.48 -5.57 16.57
C ASP A 94 -16.12 -4.21 16.21
N GLY A 95 -16.46 -3.99 14.93
CA GLY A 95 -17.07 -2.76 14.42
C GLY A 95 -16.08 -1.62 14.18
N THR A 96 -14.78 -1.84 14.41
CA THR A 96 -13.76 -0.82 14.12
C THR A 96 -13.34 -0.84 12.65
N LEU A 97 -12.86 0.29 12.14
CA LEU A 97 -12.26 0.34 10.80
C LEU A 97 -10.82 -0.20 10.87
N LEU A 98 -10.40 -0.95 9.84
CA LEU A 98 -9.04 -1.47 9.78
C LEU A 98 -7.98 -0.36 9.89
N ALA A 99 -8.20 0.79 9.24
CA ALA A 99 -7.32 1.94 9.35
C ALA A 99 -7.18 2.45 10.79
N ASP A 100 -8.27 2.45 11.56
CA ASP A 100 -8.28 2.94 12.94
C ASP A 100 -7.54 1.98 13.87
N ARG A 101 -7.68 0.67 13.64
CA ARG A 101 -6.89 -0.33 14.34
C ARG A 101 -5.39 -0.21 14.05
N LEU A 102 -5.02 0.00 12.79
CA LEU A 102 -3.63 0.22 12.40
C LEU A 102 -3.06 1.47 13.09
N ALA A 103 -3.81 2.57 13.10
CA ALA A 103 -3.40 3.79 13.80
C ALA A 103 -3.23 3.56 15.32
N ALA A 104 -4.14 2.81 15.95
CA ALA A 104 -4.05 2.46 17.37
C ALA A 104 -2.83 1.56 17.69
N GLU A 105 -2.37 0.75 16.73
CA GLU A 105 -1.14 -0.04 16.82
C GLU A 105 0.14 0.78 16.54
N GLY A 106 0.03 2.09 16.29
CA GLY A 106 1.15 2.96 15.90
C GLY A 106 1.61 2.76 14.45
N ARG A 107 0.83 2.02 13.66
CA ARG A 107 1.12 1.64 12.28
C ARG A 107 0.58 2.67 11.29
N TYR A 108 1.02 3.91 11.45
CA TYR A 108 0.44 5.08 10.76
C TYR A 108 0.58 5.03 9.23
N ALA A 109 1.71 4.56 8.69
CA ALA A 109 1.86 4.45 7.24
C ALA A 109 0.79 3.51 6.64
N GLU A 110 0.57 2.38 7.29
CA GLU A 110 -0.40 1.37 6.85
C GLU A 110 -1.84 1.87 7.04
N ALA A 111 -2.11 2.61 8.13
CA ALA A 111 -3.39 3.28 8.34
C ALA A 111 -3.70 4.26 7.20
N ILE A 112 -2.76 5.14 6.84
CA ILE A 112 -2.90 6.11 5.75
C ILE A 112 -3.16 5.42 4.41
N ARG A 113 -2.40 4.37 4.10
CA ARG A 113 -2.62 3.55 2.89
C ARG A 113 -4.02 2.92 2.88
N GLN A 114 -4.48 2.40 4.02
CA GLN A 114 -5.82 1.81 4.11
C GLN A 114 -6.91 2.87 3.94
N ARG A 115 -6.78 4.06 4.55
CA ARG A 115 -7.74 5.16 4.37
C ARG A 115 -7.83 5.61 2.92
N LEU A 116 -6.69 5.71 2.22
CA LEU A 116 -6.69 6.03 0.78
C LEU A 116 -7.41 4.94 -0.01
N ARG A 117 -7.13 3.67 0.28
CA ARG A 117 -7.81 2.53 -0.36
C ARG A 117 -9.31 2.56 -0.13
N ASP A 118 -9.75 2.91 1.07
CA ASP A 118 -11.17 3.05 1.41
C ASP A 118 -11.81 4.17 0.57
N ILE A 119 -11.19 5.34 0.44
CA ILE A 119 -11.70 6.43 -0.41
C ILE A 119 -11.73 6.07 -1.89
N VAL A 120 -10.71 5.37 -2.41
CA VAL A 120 -10.76 4.88 -3.78
C VAL A 120 -11.90 3.88 -3.98
N GLY A 121 -12.14 3.03 -2.98
CA GLY A 121 -13.29 2.13 -2.93
C GLY A 121 -14.61 2.89 -2.97
N ASP A 122 -14.74 3.93 -2.14
CA ASP A 122 -15.91 4.80 -2.06
C ASP A 122 -16.19 5.51 -3.40
N LEU A 123 -15.15 6.09 -4.03
CA LEU A 123 -15.24 6.72 -5.35
C LEU A 123 -15.64 5.71 -6.44
N THR A 124 -15.14 4.47 -6.35
CA THR A 124 -15.48 3.40 -7.29
C THR A 124 -16.93 2.94 -7.11
N ALA A 125 -17.38 2.76 -5.87
CA ALA A 125 -18.75 2.41 -5.55
C ALA A 125 -19.75 3.49 -6.00
N ALA A 126 -19.35 4.75 -5.91
CA ALA A 126 -20.12 5.89 -6.40
C ALA A 126 -20.07 6.07 -7.93
N GLY A 127 -19.31 5.24 -8.65
CA GLY A 127 -19.14 5.34 -10.10
C GLY A 127 -18.33 6.56 -10.58
N VAL A 128 -17.65 7.27 -9.67
CA VAL A 128 -16.82 8.45 -9.97
C VAL A 128 -15.49 8.05 -10.61
N VAL A 129 -15.04 6.82 -10.36
CA VAL A 129 -13.84 6.26 -10.99
C VAL A 129 -14.04 4.77 -11.26
N SER A 130 -13.31 4.23 -12.23
CA SER A 130 -13.27 2.79 -12.51
C SER A 130 -11.80 2.35 -12.68
N PRO A 131 -11.01 2.32 -11.59
CA PRO A 131 -9.59 2.03 -11.65
C PRO A 131 -9.33 0.61 -12.16
N LEU A 132 -8.36 0.49 -13.07
CA LEU A 132 -7.88 -0.79 -13.59
C LEU A 132 -6.75 -1.32 -12.70
N PRO A 133 -6.42 -2.62 -12.78
CA PRO A 133 -5.22 -3.14 -12.15
C PRO A 133 -3.98 -2.36 -12.62
N GLY A 134 -3.22 -1.82 -11.66
CA GLY A 134 -2.03 -1.00 -11.94
C GLY A 134 -2.26 0.50 -11.99
N THR A 135 -3.52 0.97 -11.92
CA THR A 135 -3.82 2.41 -11.82
C THR A 135 -3.23 2.99 -10.54
N THR A 136 -2.52 4.12 -10.69
CA THR A 136 -1.89 4.82 -9.56
C THR A 136 -2.90 5.70 -8.82
N ALA A 137 -2.60 6.05 -7.55
CA ALA A 137 -3.46 6.95 -6.78
C ALA A 137 -3.60 8.33 -7.43
N ALA A 138 -2.53 8.84 -8.05
CA ALA A 138 -2.54 10.10 -8.79
C ALA A 138 -3.48 10.04 -10.01
N GLU A 139 -3.46 8.95 -10.77
CA GLU A 139 -4.39 8.75 -11.89
C GLU A 139 -5.85 8.71 -11.42
N VAL A 140 -6.11 8.07 -10.27
CA VAL A 140 -7.45 8.09 -9.64
C VAL A 140 -7.84 9.52 -9.27
N ALA A 141 -6.94 10.29 -8.67
CA ALA A 141 -7.19 11.67 -8.27
C ALA A 141 -7.52 12.57 -9.48
N VAL A 142 -6.76 12.46 -10.57
CA VAL A 142 -7.00 13.21 -11.82
C VAL A 142 -8.36 12.84 -12.43
N THR A 143 -8.67 11.54 -12.47
CA THR A 143 -9.96 11.07 -13.01
C THR A 143 -11.13 11.57 -12.15
N ALA A 144 -11.02 11.44 -10.83
CA ALA A 144 -12.04 11.90 -9.89
C ALA A 144 -12.21 13.43 -9.93
N ALA A 145 -11.13 14.20 -10.08
CA ALA A 145 -11.20 15.64 -10.22
C ALA A 145 -11.95 16.07 -11.49
N THR A 146 -11.80 15.31 -12.57
CA THR A 146 -12.51 15.56 -13.84
C THR A 146 -14.00 15.26 -13.70
N GLN A 147 -14.36 14.14 -13.08
CA GLN A 147 -15.76 13.73 -12.95
C GLN A 147 -16.50 14.47 -11.82
N ARG A 148 -15.76 14.87 -10.79
CA ARG A 148 -16.32 15.49 -9.59
C ARG A 148 -15.36 16.54 -9.02
N PRO A 149 -15.33 17.76 -9.61
CA PRO A 149 -14.36 18.81 -9.24
C PRO A 149 -14.35 19.17 -7.76
N ALA A 150 -15.49 19.04 -7.06
CA ALA A 150 -15.58 19.31 -5.63
C ALA A 150 -14.59 18.48 -4.78
N VAL A 151 -14.29 17.23 -5.16
CA VAL A 151 -13.37 16.37 -4.40
C VAL A 151 -11.90 16.56 -4.77
N ALA A 152 -11.59 17.36 -5.80
CA ALA A 152 -10.25 17.45 -6.37
C ALA A 152 -9.18 17.85 -5.34
N ALA A 153 -9.40 18.96 -4.62
CA ALA A 153 -8.43 19.47 -3.65
C ALA A 153 -8.13 18.49 -2.49
N PRO A 154 -9.13 17.96 -1.75
CA PRO A 154 -8.84 17.06 -0.63
C PRO A 154 -8.30 15.70 -1.09
N LEU A 155 -8.69 15.21 -2.29
CA LEU A 155 -8.16 13.96 -2.83
C LEU A 155 -6.71 14.12 -3.32
N ALA A 156 -6.35 15.28 -3.89
CA ALA A 156 -4.97 15.61 -4.22
C ALA A 156 -4.11 15.64 -2.96
N GLY A 157 -4.53 16.36 -1.92
CA GLY A 157 -3.82 16.39 -0.63
C GLY A 157 -3.65 15.01 0.00
N ALA A 158 -4.66 14.14 -0.10
CA ALA A 158 -4.57 12.76 0.39
C ALA A 158 -3.55 11.91 -0.40
N THR A 159 -3.48 12.13 -1.71
CA THR A 159 -2.56 11.43 -2.61
C THR A 159 -1.12 11.90 -2.43
N ASP A 160 -0.92 13.20 -2.23
CA ASP A 160 0.38 13.80 -1.95
C ASP A 160 0.91 13.30 -0.62
N LEU A 161 0.10 13.36 0.45
CA LEU A 161 0.46 12.85 1.76
C LEU A 161 0.84 11.36 1.74
N PHE A 162 0.07 10.55 1.00
CA PHE A 162 0.41 9.13 0.78
C PHE A 162 1.74 8.99 0.04
N SER A 163 1.98 9.78 -1.00
CA SER A 163 3.19 9.70 -1.81
C SER A 163 4.43 10.10 -1.01
N ASP A 164 4.34 11.16 -0.21
CA ASP A 164 5.40 11.62 0.68
C ASP A 164 5.83 10.55 1.69
N ILE A 165 4.87 9.80 2.23
CA ILE A 165 5.13 8.76 3.22
C ILE A 165 5.61 7.46 2.57
N TRP A 166 4.97 7.03 1.48
CA TRP A 166 5.22 5.71 0.90
C TRP A 166 6.38 5.68 -0.08
N TYR A 167 6.66 6.81 -0.74
CA TYR A 167 7.73 6.94 -1.73
C TYR A 167 8.79 7.98 -1.34
N GLY A 168 8.46 8.93 -0.45
CA GLY A 168 9.35 10.02 -0.04
C GLY A 168 10.22 9.72 1.20
N ASP A 169 10.25 8.48 1.69
CA ASP A 169 11.03 8.03 2.86
C ASP A 169 10.77 8.86 4.13
N ARG A 170 9.58 9.47 4.25
CA ARG A 170 9.17 10.21 5.45
C ARG A 170 8.53 9.27 6.47
N PRO A 171 8.95 9.31 7.74
CA PRO A 171 8.31 8.53 8.79
C PRO A 171 6.87 9.00 9.00
N ALA A 172 5.93 8.06 8.95
CA ALA A 172 4.53 8.33 9.27
C ALA A 172 4.35 8.52 10.78
N GLY A 173 3.48 9.45 11.14
CA GLY A 173 3.19 9.81 12.53
C GLY A 173 1.71 10.07 12.73
N ARG A 174 1.31 10.26 13.98
CA ARG A 174 -0.10 10.51 14.34
C ARG A 174 -0.69 11.69 13.58
N ASP A 175 0.04 12.82 13.53
CA ASP A 175 -0.42 14.04 12.85
C ASP A 175 -0.70 13.80 11.36
N HIS A 176 0.08 12.91 10.72
CA HIS A 176 -0.15 12.51 9.33
C HIS A 176 -1.44 11.67 9.20
N ASP A 177 -1.71 10.74 10.11
CA ASP A 177 -2.97 9.96 10.08
C ASP A 177 -4.19 10.85 10.34
N ASP A 178 -4.09 11.79 11.29
CA ASP A 178 -5.16 12.76 11.59
C ASP A 178 -5.43 13.69 10.39
N HIS A 179 -4.37 14.15 9.71
CA HIS A 179 -4.50 14.91 8.48
C HIS A 179 -5.14 14.08 7.35
N MET A 180 -4.71 12.83 7.17
CA MET A 180 -5.31 11.91 6.20
C MET A 180 -6.78 11.65 6.50
N ARG A 181 -7.15 11.47 7.77
CA ARG A 181 -8.55 11.31 8.21
C ARG A 181 -9.38 12.55 7.84
N THR A 182 -8.83 13.74 8.05
CA THR A 182 -9.52 15.00 7.70
C THR A 182 -9.76 15.09 6.19
N LEU A 183 -8.72 14.90 5.38
CA LEU A 183 -8.81 14.94 3.92
C LEU A 183 -9.81 13.91 3.37
N THR A 184 -9.72 12.67 3.85
CA THR A 184 -10.64 11.60 3.43
C THR A 184 -12.07 11.87 3.88
N GLY A 185 -12.28 12.44 5.08
CA GLY A 185 -13.57 12.93 5.55
C GLY A 185 -14.16 14.00 4.63
N GLU A 186 -13.36 14.99 4.23
CA GLU A 186 -13.79 16.04 3.30
C GLU A 186 -14.19 15.47 1.93
N VAL A 187 -13.47 14.47 1.40
CA VAL A 187 -13.85 13.79 0.16
C VAL A 187 -15.25 13.19 0.31
N ARG A 188 -15.53 12.46 1.41
CA ARG A 188 -16.85 11.86 1.63
C ARG A 188 -17.96 12.92 1.71
N THR A 189 -17.75 13.99 2.46
CA THR A 189 -18.72 15.08 2.57
C THR A 189 -19.01 15.71 1.20
N ARG A 190 -17.98 16.00 0.40
CA ARG A 190 -18.16 16.60 -0.94
C ARG A 190 -18.77 15.61 -1.96
N MET A 191 -18.62 14.31 -1.71
CA MET A 191 -19.31 13.26 -2.48
C MET A 191 -20.80 13.15 -2.15
N THR A 192 -21.25 13.55 -0.96
CA THR A 192 -22.68 13.53 -0.61
C THR A 192 -23.38 14.84 -0.96
N THR A 193 -22.72 16.00 -0.79
CA THR A 193 -23.35 17.31 -1.03
C THR A 193 -23.67 17.63 -2.50
N GLY A 194 -22.98 16.99 -3.46
CA GLY A 194 -23.25 17.20 -4.90
C GLY A 194 -24.38 16.36 -5.50
N GLY A 195 -25.17 15.66 -4.66
CA GLY A 195 -26.28 14.80 -5.09
C GLY A 195 -27.62 15.34 -4.63
N THR A 196 -28.16 16.37 -5.29
CA THR A 196 -29.57 16.73 -5.18
C THR A 196 -30.00 17.39 -6.51
N PRO A 197 -31.08 16.93 -7.17
CA PRO A 197 -31.60 17.53 -8.40
C PRO A 197 -32.18 18.93 -8.19
#